data_AF-A0A7Y5J0A7-F1
#
_entry.id   AF-A0A7Y5J0A7-F1
#
_cell.length_a   1.000
_cell.length_b   1.000
_cell.length_c   1.000
_cell.angle_alpha   90.00
_cell.angle_beta   90.00
_cell.angle_gamma   90.00
#
_symmetry.space_group_name_H-M   'P 1'
#
loop_
_entity.id
_entity.type
_entity.pdbx_description
1 polymer ?
#
loop_
_entity_poly.entity_id
_entity_poly.type
_entity_poly.pdbx_seq_one_letter_code
_entity_poly.pdbx_strand_id
1 'polypeptide(L)'
;MLKPTLFLFFLLFTGTYLNAQREDLSADLPFFEQQAKEYQRWIEAKGIGEVLEVERVRLKVDRNRKIDSTEIELFLLFKATDADTAMAKWDRLKKDFDTKADSLEAFLFRTFIHKMEIPETQGNIQIYIPSKETRYLRGTHIWIWWEKGQIVTQKVVGITKSKEFEIAIPFKVSKTGKGQSAKVKPPKRRSPDAVFNRILQHVKTTMLDHPRYKTELNDRKPRIENDSIRTATTFKFTVANLGKEVLTNENRTWWEEWVSINTIPMERLTFRFEYLPEPAPGKGYSLKCIIDGKFGSGVFKPRTSGYMNMEPDFDDFFEQYKNDFRLKLLNLLQQKP
;
A
#
# COMPACT_ATOMS: atom_id res chain seq x y z
N MET A 1 -44.04 -65.18 6.79
CA MET A 1 -44.28 -64.28 5.65
C MET A 1 -43.84 -62.87 6.04
N LEU A 2 -42.58 -62.52 5.74
CA LEU A 2 -42.08 -61.16 5.96
C LEU A 2 -42.52 -60.27 4.78
N LYS A 3 -43.05 -59.08 5.09
CA LYS A 3 -43.56 -58.12 4.11
C LYS A 3 -42.42 -57.60 3.21
N PRO A 4 -42.59 -57.57 1.87
CA PRO A 4 -41.54 -57.15 0.93
C PRO A 4 -41.33 -55.63 0.84
N THR A 5 -42.04 -54.84 1.64
CA THR A 5 -41.99 -53.36 1.59
C THR A 5 -40.86 -52.73 2.40
N LEU A 6 -40.14 -53.50 3.23
CA LEU A 6 -39.04 -52.94 4.04
C LEU A 6 -37.68 -52.91 3.30
N PHE A 7 -37.54 -53.61 2.18
CA PHE A 7 -36.27 -53.71 1.46
C PHE A 7 -36.07 -52.58 0.42
N LEU A 8 -37.14 -51.88 0.02
CA LEU A 8 -37.07 -50.81 -0.98
C LEU A 8 -36.65 -49.45 -0.37
N PHE A 9 -36.76 -49.27 0.95
CA PHE A 9 -36.41 -48.01 1.61
C PHE A 9 -34.91 -47.89 1.94
N PHE A 10 -34.18 -49.02 1.96
CA PHE A 10 -32.74 -49.04 2.24
C PHE A 10 -31.87 -48.84 0.99
N LEU A 11 -32.45 -49.01 -0.20
CA LEU A 11 -31.77 -48.81 -1.50
C LEU A 11 -31.88 -47.37 -2.04
N LEU A 12 -32.68 -46.51 -1.41
CA LEU A 12 -32.84 -45.10 -1.80
C LEU A 12 -31.97 -44.12 -0.98
N PHE A 13 -31.25 -44.61 0.04
CA PHE A 13 -30.33 -43.79 0.86
C PHE A 13 -28.84 -44.02 0.56
N THR A 14 -28.51 -44.91 -0.37
CA THR A 14 -27.14 -45.11 -0.89
C THR A 14 -26.88 -44.30 -2.16
N GLY A 15 -27.78 -43.37 -2.50
CA GLY A 15 -27.58 -42.35 -3.53
C GLY A 15 -26.45 -41.39 -3.16
N THR A 16 -25.23 -41.89 -3.33
CA THR A 16 -24.03 -41.15 -3.73
C THR A 16 -23.87 -39.79 -3.05
N TYR A 17 -23.19 -39.80 -1.90
CA TYR A 17 -22.18 -38.77 -1.62
C TYR A 17 -21.06 -38.89 -2.66
N LEU A 18 -21.37 -38.66 -3.94
CA LEU A 18 -20.40 -38.13 -4.87
C LEU A 18 -20.13 -36.72 -4.33
N ASN A 19 -19.19 -36.62 -3.39
CA ASN A 19 -18.36 -35.44 -3.38
C ASN A 19 -17.91 -35.32 -4.82
N ALA A 20 -18.42 -34.29 -5.52
CA ALA A 20 -17.91 -33.90 -6.81
C ALA A 20 -16.42 -33.59 -6.57
N GLN A 21 -15.59 -34.63 -6.69
CA GLN A 21 -14.16 -34.49 -6.65
C GLN A 21 -13.87 -33.63 -7.86
N ARG A 22 -13.52 -32.38 -7.58
CA ARG A 22 -13.08 -31.46 -8.62
C ARG A 22 -11.92 -32.13 -9.34
N GLU A 23 -11.94 -32.02 -10.65
CA GLU A 23 -10.94 -32.62 -11.52
C GLU A 23 -9.53 -32.15 -11.12
N ASP A 24 -8.57 -33.07 -11.14
CA ASP A 24 -7.17 -32.74 -10.90
C ASP A 24 -6.57 -32.13 -12.17
N LEU A 25 -6.23 -30.85 -12.10
CA LEU A 25 -5.75 -30.05 -13.20
C LEU A 25 -4.22 -30.08 -13.34
N SER A 26 -3.51 -30.91 -12.56
CA SER A 26 -2.04 -30.89 -12.51
C SER A 26 -1.39 -31.29 -13.82
N ALA A 27 -2.00 -32.22 -14.56
CA ALA A 27 -1.50 -32.69 -15.84
C ALA A 27 -1.63 -31.63 -16.95
N ASP A 28 -2.56 -30.69 -16.80
CA ASP A 28 -2.93 -29.72 -17.82
C ASP A 28 -2.16 -28.39 -17.70
N LEU A 29 -1.21 -28.30 -16.77
CA LEU A 29 -0.42 -27.08 -16.56
C LEU A 29 0.25 -26.56 -17.85
N PRO A 30 0.86 -27.40 -18.73
CA PRO A 30 1.41 -26.94 -20.00
C PRO A 30 0.35 -26.35 -20.93
N PHE A 31 -0.87 -26.91 -20.93
CA PHE A 31 -1.99 -26.37 -21.70
C PHE A 31 -2.40 -24.99 -21.16
N PHE A 32 -2.54 -24.83 -19.84
CA PHE A 32 -2.88 -23.53 -19.26
C PHE A 32 -1.81 -22.47 -19.54
N GLU A 33 -0.52 -22.82 -19.47
CA GLU A 33 0.56 -21.90 -19.82
C GLU A 33 0.50 -21.44 -21.28
N GLN A 34 0.08 -22.31 -22.19
CA GLN A 34 -0.19 -21.95 -23.58
C GLN A 34 -1.42 -21.03 -23.68
N GLN A 35 -2.52 -21.37 -23.02
CA GLN A 35 -3.75 -20.58 -23.02
C GLN A 35 -3.55 -19.20 -22.38
N ALA A 36 -2.64 -19.05 -21.42
CA ALA A 36 -2.26 -17.76 -20.84
C ALA A 36 -1.68 -16.81 -21.90
N LYS A 37 -0.92 -17.33 -22.88
CA LYS A 37 -0.42 -16.54 -24.02
C LYS A 37 -1.55 -16.13 -24.96
N GLU A 38 -2.52 -17.01 -25.20
CA GLU A 38 -3.72 -16.66 -25.97
C GLU A 38 -4.61 -15.66 -25.25
N TYR A 39 -4.64 -15.70 -23.91
CA TYR A 39 -5.30 -14.71 -23.08
C TYR A 39 -4.61 -13.35 -23.20
N GLN A 40 -3.26 -13.32 -23.18
CA GLN A 40 -2.47 -12.10 -23.41
C GLN A 40 -2.80 -11.46 -24.77
N ARG A 41 -2.76 -12.24 -25.85
CA ARG A 41 -3.12 -11.74 -27.20
C ARG A 41 -4.55 -11.21 -27.25
N TRP A 42 -5.46 -11.87 -26.55
CA TRP A 42 -6.85 -11.45 -26.48
C TRP A 42 -7.01 -10.11 -25.74
N ILE A 43 -6.38 -9.92 -24.56
CA ILE A 43 -6.47 -8.63 -23.86
C ILE A 43 -5.85 -7.49 -24.69
N GLU A 44 -4.78 -7.77 -25.45
CA GLU A 44 -4.18 -6.81 -26.38
C GLU A 44 -5.15 -6.43 -27.50
N ALA A 45 -5.75 -7.41 -28.17
CA ALA A 45 -6.72 -7.19 -29.24
C ALA A 45 -7.98 -6.44 -28.79
N LYS A 46 -8.30 -6.48 -27.49
CA LYS A 46 -9.44 -5.76 -26.88
C LYS A 46 -9.06 -4.38 -26.32
N GLY A 47 -7.81 -3.93 -26.46
CA GLY A 47 -7.32 -2.68 -25.88
C GLY A 47 -7.09 -2.71 -24.36
N ILE A 48 -7.49 -3.79 -23.68
CA ILE A 48 -7.24 -4.02 -22.25
C ILE A 48 -5.74 -4.12 -21.97
N GLY A 49 -4.97 -4.59 -22.96
CA GLY A 49 -3.51 -4.72 -22.92
C GLY A 49 -2.75 -3.40 -22.69
N GLU A 50 -3.40 -2.24 -22.80
CA GLU A 50 -2.80 -0.94 -22.43
C GLU A 50 -2.71 -0.76 -20.90
N VAL A 51 -3.58 -1.43 -20.15
CA VAL A 51 -3.70 -1.34 -18.69
C VAL A 51 -3.16 -2.59 -18.00
N LEU A 52 -3.42 -3.76 -18.57
CA LEU A 52 -3.10 -5.05 -17.97
C LEU A 52 -2.14 -5.87 -18.83
N GLU A 53 -1.38 -6.75 -18.19
CA GLU A 53 -0.62 -7.81 -18.83
C GLU A 53 -0.73 -9.11 -18.02
N VAL A 54 -0.68 -10.25 -18.71
CA VAL A 54 -0.64 -11.58 -18.09
C VAL A 54 0.77 -11.82 -17.58
N GLU A 55 0.92 -12.07 -16.28
CA GLU A 55 2.19 -12.51 -15.70
C GLU A 55 2.37 -14.02 -15.85
N ARG A 56 1.37 -14.79 -15.42
CA ARG A 56 1.41 -16.24 -15.38
C ARG A 56 0.06 -16.85 -15.04
N VAL A 57 -0.05 -18.15 -15.26
CA VAL A 57 -1.08 -19.01 -14.68
C VAL A 57 -0.39 -20.06 -13.80
N ARG A 58 -1.05 -20.52 -12.74
CA ARG A 58 -0.55 -21.63 -11.91
C ARG A 58 -1.70 -22.33 -11.20
N LEU A 59 -1.43 -23.52 -10.67
CA LEU A 59 -2.28 -24.13 -9.66
C LEU A 59 -2.32 -23.28 -8.38
N LYS A 60 -3.47 -23.25 -7.73
CA LYS A 60 -3.67 -22.50 -6.50
C LYS A 60 -2.75 -23.01 -5.39
N VAL A 61 -2.27 -22.09 -4.58
CA VAL A 61 -1.44 -22.41 -3.41
C VAL A 61 -2.17 -21.94 -2.17
N ASP A 62 -2.44 -22.87 -1.26
CA ASP A 62 -3.14 -22.57 -0.02
C ASP A 62 -2.26 -21.78 0.99
N ARG A 63 -2.87 -21.40 2.12
CA ARG A 63 -2.19 -20.65 3.19
C ARG A 63 -1.01 -21.42 3.82
N ASN A 64 -0.99 -22.74 3.69
CA ASN A 64 0.04 -23.64 4.21
C ASN A 64 1.10 -23.97 3.14
N ARG A 65 1.07 -23.29 1.98
CA ARG A 65 1.95 -23.52 0.83
C ARG A 65 1.77 -24.88 0.16
N LYS A 66 0.62 -25.53 0.35
CA LYS A 66 0.25 -26.74 -0.37
C LYS A 66 -0.39 -26.35 -1.70
N ILE A 67 0.02 -27.04 -2.75
CA ILE A 67 -0.60 -26.91 -4.07
C ILE A 67 -1.97 -27.58 -4.01
N ASP A 68 -2.99 -26.83 -4.38
CA ASP A 68 -4.33 -27.32 -4.65
C ASP A 68 -4.40 -27.64 -6.15
N SER A 69 -4.45 -28.93 -6.47
CA SER A 69 -4.49 -29.40 -7.85
C SER A 69 -5.85 -29.17 -8.53
N THR A 70 -6.86 -28.71 -7.80
CA THR A 70 -8.23 -28.61 -8.32
C THR A 70 -8.62 -27.20 -8.74
N GLU A 71 -7.76 -26.21 -8.49
CA GLU A 71 -8.02 -24.81 -8.84
C GLU A 71 -6.81 -24.16 -9.51
N ILE A 72 -7.07 -23.27 -10.47
CA ILE A 72 -6.04 -22.45 -11.13
C ILE A 72 -6.22 -20.95 -10.85
N GLU A 73 -5.09 -20.26 -10.80
CA GLU A 73 -4.97 -18.83 -10.58
C GLU A 73 -4.33 -18.17 -11.82
N LEU A 74 -5.04 -17.23 -12.45
CA LEU A 74 -4.47 -16.34 -13.46
C LEU A 74 -3.97 -15.06 -12.80
N PHE A 75 -2.69 -14.75 -12.97
CA PHE A 75 -2.06 -13.53 -12.47
C PHE A 75 -1.98 -12.49 -13.59
N LEU A 76 -2.61 -11.34 -13.37
CA LEU A 76 -2.48 -10.16 -14.19
C LEU A 76 -1.70 -9.07 -13.45
N LEU A 77 -0.99 -8.24 -14.19
CA LEU A 77 -0.27 -7.07 -13.68
C LEU A 77 -0.79 -5.80 -14.30
N PHE A 78 -0.87 -4.76 -13.49
CA PHE A 78 -1.02 -3.40 -13.99
C PHE A 78 0.26 -2.94 -14.68
N LYS A 79 0.10 -2.26 -15.83
CA LYS A 79 1.15 -1.45 -16.46
C LYS A 79 1.30 -0.10 -15.74
N ALA A 80 1.53 -0.16 -14.43
CA ALA A 80 1.78 0.96 -13.51
C ALA A 80 2.49 0.43 -12.25
N THR A 81 3.23 1.28 -11.54
CA THR A 81 4.01 0.87 -10.35
C THR A 81 3.48 1.44 -9.03
N ASP A 82 2.52 2.36 -9.09
CA ASP A 82 1.88 3.00 -7.94
C ASP A 82 0.37 2.74 -7.92
N ALA A 83 -0.20 2.75 -6.70
CA ALA A 83 -1.61 2.42 -6.48
C ALA A 83 -2.56 3.39 -7.18
N ASP A 84 -2.31 4.69 -7.08
CA ASP A 84 -3.23 5.71 -7.59
C ASP A 84 -3.33 5.65 -9.12
N THR A 85 -2.20 5.56 -9.82
CA THR A 85 -2.19 5.42 -11.29
C THR A 85 -2.83 4.12 -11.73
N ALA A 86 -2.54 3.00 -11.05
CA ALA A 86 -3.14 1.72 -11.37
C ALA A 86 -4.67 1.74 -11.17
N MET A 87 -5.16 2.31 -10.07
CA MET A 87 -6.58 2.41 -9.78
C MET A 87 -7.28 3.39 -10.71
N ALA A 88 -6.66 4.52 -11.05
CA ALA A 88 -7.20 5.46 -12.04
C ALA A 88 -7.34 4.80 -13.43
N LYS A 89 -6.33 4.04 -13.86
CA LYS A 89 -6.40 3.26 -15.11
C LYS A 89 -7.49 2.19 -15.06
N TRP A 90 -7.61 1.47 -13.94
CA TRP A 90 -8.65 0.46 -13.73
C TRP A 90 -10.05 1.08 -13.78
N ASP A 91 -10.28 2.16 -13.04
CA ASP A 91 -11.59 2.79 -12.94
C ASP A 91 -11.99 3.44 -14.27
N ARG A 92 -11.03 3.95 -15.04
CA ARG A 92 -11.27 4.39 -16.42
C ARG A 92 -11.65 3.22 -17.34
N LEU A 93 -10.89 2.12 -17.30
CA LEU A 93 -11.17 0.93 -18.10
C LEU A 93 -12.56 0.37 -17.79
N LYS A 94 -12.94 0.32 -16.50
CA LYS A 94 -14.28 -0.03 -16.07
C LYS A 94 -15.33 0.93 -16.59
N LYS A 95 -15.11 2.24 -16.48
CA LYS A 95 -16.06 3.24 -16.97
C LYS A 95 -16.30 3.12 -18.47
N ASP A 96 -15.25 2.82 -19.24
CA ASP A 96 -15.31 2.70 -20.69
C ASP A 96 -15.95 1.36 -21.14
N PHE A 97 -15.91 0.33 -20.30
CA PHE A 97 -16.40 -1.02 -20.62
C PHE A 97 -17.77 -1.35 -20.00
N ASP A 98 -17.97 -1.00 -18.73
CA ASP A 98 -19.11 -1.45 -17.93
C ASP A 98 -20.43 -0.93 -18.52
N THR A 99 -21.37 -1.84 -18.68
CA THR A 99 -22.74 -1.54 -19.08
C THR A 99 -23.71 -2.05 -18.02
N LYS A 100 -25.02 -1.79 -18.19
CA LYS A 100 -26.03 -2.40 -17.31
C LYS A 100 -26.10 -3.91 -17.42
N ALA A 101 -25.63 -4.48 -18.54
CA ALA A 101 -25.75 -5.91 -18.84
C ALA A 101 -24.46 -6.69 -18.54
N ASP A 102 -23.30 -6.01 -18.53
CA ASP A 102 -22.02 -6.67 -18.35
C ASP A 102 -20.98 -5.77 -17.69
N SER A 103 -20.08 -6.39 -16.90
CA SER A 103 -18.95 -5.71 -16.26
C SER A 103 -17.61 -6.22 -16.81
N LEU A 104 -16.58 -5.38 -16.72
CA LEU A 104 -15.21 -5.73 -17.06
C LEU A 104 -14.76 -7.00 -16.33
N GLU A 105 -15.05 -7.11 -15.03
CA GLU A 105 -14.65 -8.28 -14.25
C GLU A 105 -15.32 -9.56 -14.72
N ALA A 106 -16.62 -9.49 -15.03
CA ALA A 106 -17.35 -10.64 -15.56
C ALA A 106 -16.82 -11.06 -16.94
N PHE A 107 -16.49 -10.07 -17.79
CA PHE A 107 -15.92 -10.31 -19.10
C PHE A 107 -14.52 -10.96 -19.05
N LEU A 108 -13.65 -10.45 -18.17
CA LEU A 108 -12.33 -11.03 -17.92
C LEU A 108 -12.44 -12.46 -17.39
N PHE A 109 -13.31 -12.69 -16.41
CA PHE A 109 -13.48 -13.99 -15.76
C PHE A 109 -14.07 -15.03 -16.69
N ARG A 110 -15.19 -14.74 -17.36
CA ARG A 110 -15.82 -15.72 -18.28
C ARG A 110 -14.89 -16.08 -19.44
N THR A 111 -14.14 -15.11 -19.95
CA THR A 111 -13.15 -15.38 -21.00
C THR A 111 -12.01 -16.28 -20.49
N PHE A 112 -11.58 -16.09 -19.25
CA PHE A 112 -10.53 -16.90 -18.65
C PHE A 112 -10.97 -18.35 -18.49
N ILE A 113 -12.13 -18.57 -17.88
CA ILE A 113 -12.73 -19.91 -17.71
C ILE A 113 -12.93 -20.59 -19.06
N HIS A 114 -13.46 -19.86 -20.05
CA HIS A 114 -13.67 -20.40 -21.40
C HIS A 114 -12.36 -20.80 -22.09
N LYS A 115 -11.33 -19.95 -22.06
CA LYS A 115 -10.02 -20.24 -22.69
C LYS A 115 -9.27 -21.37 -22.00
N MET A 116 -9.45 -21.51 -20.69
CA MET A 116 -8.82 -22.57 -19.92
C MET A 116 -9.64 -23.86 -19.91
N GLU A 117 -10.82 -23.89 -20.54
CA GLU A 117 -11.70 -25.06 -20.64
C GLU A 117 -12.04 -25.70 -19.28
N ILE A 118 -12.15 -24.88 -18.23
CA ILE A 118 -12.47 -25.34 -16.87
C ILE A 118 -13.88 -24.91 -16.45
N PRO A 119 -14.47 -25.54 -15.42
CA PRO A 119 -15.61 -25.01 -14.69
C PRO A 119 -15.30 -23.70 -13.95
N GLU A 120 -16.31 -22.84 -13.80
CA GLU A 120 -16.20 -21.55 -13.09
C GLU A 120 -15.70 -21.70 -11.65
N THR A 121 -16.02 -22.81 -10.98
CA THR A 121 -15.62 -23.10 -9.60
C THR A 121 -14.14 -23.44 -9.44
N GLN A 122 -13.41 -23.66 -10.54
CA GLN A 122 -12.00 -24.05 -10.53
C GLN A 122 -11.05 -22.91 -10.91
N GLY A 123 -11.56 -21.72 -11.25
CA GLY A 123 -10.73 -20.60 -11.68
C GLY A 123 -10.87 -19.37 -10.81
N ASN A 124 -9.77 -18.64 -10.64
CA ASN A 124 -9.79 -17.27 -10.13
C ASN A 124 -8.72 -16.39 -10.81
N ILE A 125 -8.97 -15.08 -10.88
CA ILE A 125 -8.06 -14.09 -11.43
C ILE A 125 -7.58 -13.17 -10.32
N GLN A 126 -6.27 -12.98 -10.22
CA GLN A 126 -5.64 -12.06 -9.29
C GLN A 126 -4.86 -10.99 -10.05
N ILE A 127 -5.21 -9.73 -9.84
CA ILE A 127 -4.61 -8.57 -10.50
C ILE A 127 -3.78 -7.81 -9.48
N TYR A 128 -2.49 -7.63 -9.77
CA TYR A 128 -1.53 -6.97 -8.89
C TYR A 128 -0.86 -5.77 -9.52
N ILE A 129 -0.27 -4.92 -8.69
CA ILE A 129 0.62 -3.85 -9.12
C ILE A 129 2.06 -4.32 -8.92
N PRO A 130 2.92 -4.30 -9.96
CA PRO A 130 4.32 -4.67 -9.81
C PRO A 130 5.06 -3.76 -8.83
N SER A 131 5.92 -4.35 -7.99
CA SER A 131 6.80 -3.63 -7.05
C SER A 131 8.21 -4.17 -7.12
N LYS A 132 9.19 -3.25 -7.13
CA LYS A 132 10.63 -3.60 -7.13
C LYS A 132 11.07 -4.26 -5.81
N GLU A 133 10.39 -3.98 -4.70
CA GLU A 133 10.81 -4.44 -3.36
C GLU A 133 10.22 -5.80 -2.98
N THR A 134 8.96 -6.07 -3.35
CA THR A 134 8.20 -7.22 -2.82
C THR A 134 7.50 -8.03 -3.91
N ARG A 135 7.96 -7.95 -5.17
CA ARG A 135 7.32 -8.47 -6.40
C ARG A 135 5.99 -7.79 -6.73
N TYR A 136 5.10 -7.66 -5.75
CA TYR A 136 3.82 -6.95 -5.86
C TYR A 136 3.69 -5.89 -4.77
N LEU A 137 2.94 -4.82 -5.03
CA LEU A 137 2.61 -3.79 -4.05
C LEU A 137 1.72 -4.39 -2.95
N ARG A 138 2.27 -4.52 -1.73
CA ARG A 138 1.56 -5.16 -0.61
C ARG A 138 0.26 -4.42 -0.29
N GLY A 139 -0.77 -5.18 0.01
CA GLY A 139 -2.08 -4.65 0.39
C GLY A 139 -2.91 -4.13 -0.78
N THR A 140 -2.41 -4.12 -2.02
CA THR A 140 -3.19 -3.72 -3.20
C THR A 140 -3.36 -4.89 -4.16
N HIS A 141 -4.60 -5.30 -4.41
CA HIS A 141 -4.94 -6.30 -5.42
C HIS A 141 -6.43 -6.25 -5.78
N ILE A 142 -6.76 -6.82 -6.94
CA ILE A 142 -8.14 -7.12 -7.33
C ILE A 142 -8.23 -8.63 -7.50
N TRP A 143 -9.19 -9.26 -6.82
CA TRP A 143 -9.44 -10.69 -6.90
C TRP A 143 -10.82 -10.93 -7.48
N ILE A 144 -10.92 -11.79 -8.50
CA ILE A 144 -12.17 -12.13 -9.18
C ILE A 144 -12.32 -13.65 -9.15
N TRP A 145 -13.45 -14.15 -8.65
CA TRP A 145 -13.72 -15.58 -8.53
C TRP A 145 -15.22 -15.87 -8.63
N TRP A 146 -15.56 -17.16 -8.78
CA TRP A 146 -16.94 -17.62 -8.73
C TRP A 146 -17.33 -18.07 -7.33
N GLU A 147 -18.45 -17.58 -6.82
CA GLU A 147 -19.00 -18.02 -5.53
C GLU A 147 -20.53 -17.96 -5.55
N LYS A 148 -21.17 -19.06 -5.14
CA LYS A 148 -22.63 -19.16 -4.98
C LYS A 148 -23.44 -18.73 -6.20
N GLY A 149 -23.00 -19.12 -7.40
CA GLY A 149 -23.77 -18.89 -8.63
C GLY A 149 -23.53 -17.53 -9.28
N GLN A 150 -22.53 -16.78 -8.83
CA GLN A 150 -22.21 -15.44 -9.34
C GLN A 150 -20.71 -15.18 -9.32
N ILE A 151 -20.28 -14.25 -10.18
CA ILE A 151 -18.92 -13.72 -10.19
C ILE A 151 -18.81 -12.68 -9.07
N VAL A 152 -17.87 -12.90 -8.15
CA VAL A 152 -17.55 -12.01 -7.05
C VAL A 152 -16.22 -11.32 -7.34
N THR A 153 -16.13 -10.04 -6.94
CA THR A 153 -14.92 -9.25 -7.06
C THR A 153 -14.58 -8.62 -5.72
N GLN A 154 -13.33 -8.71 -5.31
CA GLN A 154 -12.78 -7.98 -4.17
C GLN A 154 -11.67 -7.05 -4.65
N LYS A 155 -11.90 -5.74 -4.56
CA LYS A 155 -10.90 -4.70 -4.78
C LYS A 155 -10.34 -4.30 -3.42
N VAL A 156 -9.09 -4.68 -3.12
CA VAL A 156 -8.35 -4.19 -1.96
C VAL A 156 -7.36 -3.17 -2.47
N VAL A 157 -7.56 -1.90 -2.12
CA VAL A 157 -6.56 -0.87 -2.38
C VAL A 157 -5.77 -0.71 -1.10
N GLY A 158 -4.48 -1.03 -1.16
CA GLY A 158 -3.54 -0.81 -0.08
C GLY A 158 -3.26 0.68 -0.08
N ILE A 159 -4.19 1.42 0.52
CA ILE A 159 -4.14 2.86 0.48
C ILE A 159 -2.96 3.26 1.35
N THR A 160 -1.82 3.49 0.71
CA THR A 160 -0.72 4.20 1.35
C THR A 160 -1.16 5.65 1.24
N LYS A 161 -2.06 6.06 2.14
CA LYS A 161 -2.68 7.38 2.18
C LYS A 161 -1.68 8.36 2.75
N SER A 162 -0.58 8.47 2.03
CA SER A 162 0.50 9.31 2.41
C SER A 162 0.17 10.74 2.04
N LYS A 163 0.31 11.64 3.00
CA LYS A 163 0.19 13.07 2.78
C LYS A 163 1.47 13.60 2.13
N GLU A 164 1.34 14.40 1.08
CA GLU A 164 2.48 15.00 0.40
C GLU A 164 2.45 16.53 0.38
N PHE A 165 3.63 17.13 0.36
CA PHE A 165 3.82 18.56 0.11
C PHE A 165 5.22 18.83 -0.45
N GLU A 166 5.35 19.98 -1.11
CA GLU A 166 6.63 20.50 -1.59
C GLU A 166 6.94 21.86 -0.95
N ILE A 167 8.22 22.07 -0.64
CA ILE A 167 8.74 23.35 -0.19
C ILE A 167 9.91 23.78 -1.07
N ALA A 168 9.83 25.01 -1.58
CA ALA A 168 10.93 25.67 -2.30
C ALA A 168 11.79 26.44 -1.30
N ILE A 169 13.11 26.23 -1.35
CA ILE A 169 14.07 26.84 -0.42
C ILE A 169 15.03 27.73 -1.22
N PRO A 170 14.79 29.05 -1.23
CA PRO A 170 15.59 29.98 -2.03
C PRO A 170 16.99 30.13 -1.45
N PHE A 171 17.98 30.40 -2.30
CA PHE A 171 19.29 30.81 -1.82
C PHE A 171 19.24 32.22 -1.23
N LYS A 172 19.78 32.40 -0.01
CA LYS A 172 20.00 33.73 0.54
C LYS A 172 21.21 34.37 -0.15
N VAL A 173 20.94 35.31 -1.05
CA VAL A 173 21.99 36.20 -1.61
C VAL A 173 22.36 37.21 -0.53
N SER A 174 23.64 37.27 -0.13
CA SER A 174 24.11 38.35 0.74
C SER A 174 23.97 39.67 0.00
N LYS A 175 23.17 40.61 0.51
CA LYS A 175 23.10 41.98 -0.03
C LYS A 175 24.51 42.57 0.01
N THR A 176 25.12 42.76 -1.16
CA THR A 176 26.34 43.56 -1.30
C THR A 176 25.98 45.02 -1.05
N GLY A 177 26.74 45.70 -0.19
CA GLY A 177 26.63 47.15 -0.01
C GLY A 177 26.88 47.86 -1.35
N LYS A 178 26.14 48.95 -1.59
CA LYS A 178 26.31 49.77 -2.80
C LYS A 178 27.78 50.19 -2.93
N GLY A 179 28.43 49.80 -4.02
CA GLY A 179 29.72 50.39 -4.45
C GLY A 179 30.95 49.49 -4.45
N GLN A 180 30.87 48.17 -4.19
CA GLN A 180 32.02 47.28 -4.38
C GLN A 180 31.68 46.08 -5.26
N SER A 181 32.42 45.94 -6.36
CA SER A 181 32.46 44.77 -7.24
C SER A 181 33.16 43.60 -6.54
N ALA A 182 32.59 43.12 -5.43
CA ALA A 182 33.07 41.91 -4.78
C ALA A 182 32.57 40.70 -5.58
N LYS A 183 33.50 39.81 -6.00
CA LYS A 183 33.17 38.49 -6.57
C LYS A 183 32.10 37.84 -5.68
N VAL A 184 30.85 37.80 -6.16
CA VAL A 184 29.73 37.22 -5.43
C VAL A 184 30.08 35.75 -5.23
N LYS A 185 30.42 35.36 -4.00
CA LYS A 185 30.64 33.95 -3.68
C LYS A 185 29.37 33.21 -4.09
N PRO A 186 29.48 32.12 -4.88
CA PRO A 186 28.31 31.37 -5.30
C PRO A 186 27.50 30.99 -4.05
N PRO A 187 26.17 31.14 -4.08
CA PRO A 187 25.34 30.84 -2.92
C PRO A 187 25.68 29.44 -2.42
N LYS A 188 26.02 29.32 -1.12
CA LYS A 188 26.47 28.06 -0.53
C LYS A 188 25.31 27.06 -0.57
N ARG A 189 25.28 26.22 -1.60
CA ARG A 189 24.28 25.18 -1.77
C ARG A 189 24.44 24.15 -0.66
N ARG A 190 23.37 23.88 0.10
CA ARG A 190 23.35 22.72 1.00
C ARG A 190 23.27 21.47 0.14
N SER A 191 24.19 20.53 0.39
CA SER A 191 24.11 19.20 -0.21
C SER A 191 22.86 18.48 0.30
N PRO A 192 22.32 17.53 -0.48
CA PRO A 192 21.22 16.66 -0.03
C PRO A 192 21.51 16.03 1.33
N ASP A 193 22.73 15.52 1.56
CA ASP A 193 23.14 14.95 2.85
C ASP A 193 23.05 15.95 4.01
N ALA A 194 23.48 17.20 3.81
CA ALA A 194 23.39 18.23 4.83
C ALA A 194 21.94 18.56 5.17
N VAL A 195 21.05 18.57 4.16
CA VAL A 195 19.61 18.75 4.35
C VAL A 195 19.04 17.57 5.13
N PHE A 196 19.28 16.34 4.69
CA PHE A 196 18.74 15.14 5.32
C PHE A 196 19.24 14.95 6.76
N ASN A 197 20.51 15.26 7.04
CA ASN A 197 21.04 15.20 8.41
C ASN A 197 20.37 16.23 9.32
N ARG A 198 20.08 17.44 8.81
CA ARG A 198 19.37 18.48 9.57
C ARG A 198 17.92 18.07 9.87
N ILE A 199 17.24 17.46 8.89
CA ILE A 199 15.88 16.92 9.07
C ILE A 199 15.89 15.81 10.12
N LEU A 200 16.82 14.86 10.00
CA LEU A 200 16.94 13.75 10.95
C LEU A 200 17.22 14.25 12.37
N GLN A 201 18.09 15.26 12.51
CA GLN A 201 18.38 15.88 13.80
C GLN A 201 17.13 16.55 14.38
N HIS A 202 16.37 17.28 13.55
CA HIS A 202 15.11 17.88 13.98
C HIS A 202 14.15 16.82 14.51
N VAL A 203 13.90 15.76 13.73
CA VAL A 203 13.04 14.64 14.13
C VAL A 203 13.47 14.03 15.47
N LYS A 204 14.77 13.78 15.67
CA LYS A 204 15.29 13.28 16.96
C LYS A 204 14.90 14.23 18.09
N THR A 205 15.19 15.51 17.94
CA THR A 205 14.94 16.50 18.99
C THR A 205 13.46 16.77 19.25
N THR A 206 12.62 16.83 18.22
CA THR A 206 11.22 17.28 18.35
C THR A 206 10.23 16.14 18.50
N MET A 207 10.58 14.94 18.03
CA MET A 207 9.69 13.77 18.09
C MET A 207 10.17 12.73 19.09
N LEU A 208 11.47 12.40 19.13
CA LEU A 208 11.96 11.34 20.02
C LEU A 208 12.25 11.87 21.43
N ASP A 209 12.91 13.03 21.52
CA ASP A 209 13.32 13.62 22.80
C ASP A 209 12.25 14.57 23.39
N HIS A 210 11.04 14.56 22.84
CA HIS A 210 9.96 15.45 23.27
C HIS A 210 9.62 15.24 24.76
N PRO A 211 9.45 16.30 25.57
CA PRO A 211 9.22 16.19 27.02
C PRO A 211 8.04 15.28 27.41
N ARG A 212 7.01 15.18 26.56
CA ARG A 212 5.83 14.31 26.77
C ARG A 212 6.17 12.84 27.03
N TYR A 213 7.29 12.33 26.51
CA TYR A 213 7.73 10.95 26.77
C TYR A 213 8.49 10.76 28.09
N LYS A 214 8.68 11.84 28.86
CA LYS A 214 9.21 11.81 30.23
C LYS A 214 8.10 12.00 31.26
N THR A 215 6.96 12.54 30.86
CA THR A 215 5.83 12.88 31.73
C THR A 215 4.60 12.03 31.39
N GLU A 216 3.83 12.44 30.38
CA GLU A 216 2.51 11.89 30.03
C GLU A 216 2.57 10.49 29.39
N LEU A 217 3.64 10.21 28.64
CA LEU A 217 3.84 8.99 27.85
C LEU A 217 5.16 8.30 28.24
N ASN A 218 5.48 8.30 29.54
CA ASN A 218 6.72 7.74 30.11
C ASN A 218 6.89 6.22 29.89
N ASP A 219 5.80 5.52 29.57
CA ASP A 219 5.75 4.12 29.18
C ASP A 219 6.15 3.89 27.70
N ARG A 220 6.26 4.95 26.91
CA ARG A 220 6.65 4.89 25.49
C ARG A 220 8.09 5.27 25.27
N LYS A 221 8.69 4.61 24.28
CA LYS A 221 10.03 4.92 23.79
C LYS A 221 9.97 5.04 22.27
N PRO A 222 9.71 6.26 21.75
CA PRO A 222 9.79 6.53 20.33
C PRO A 222 11.16 6.15 19.79
N ARG A 223 11.20 5.64 18.57
CA ARG A 223 12.46 5.26 17.92
C ARG A 223 12.35 5.38 16.43
N ILE A 224 13.50 5.57 15.79
CA ILE A 224 13.63 5.36 14.35
C ILE A 224 13.82 3.86 14.12
N GLU A 225 13.06 3.27 13.19
CA GLU A 225 13.22 1.87 12.81
C GLU A 225 14.48 1.68 11.94
N ASN A 226 15.03 0.46 11.93
CA ASN A 226 16.21 0.11 11.13
C ASN A 226 15.85 -0.13 9.65
N ASP A 227 14.96 0.70 9.09
CA ASP A 227 14.44 0.62 7.72
C ASP A 227 14.80 1.86 6.88
N SER A 228 15.76 2.65 7.38
CA SER A 228 16.18 3.89 6.74
C SER A 228 16.88 3.60 5.41
N ILE A 229 16.37 4.20 4.32
CA ILE A 229 16.94 4.11 2.98
C ILE A 229 17.43 5.49 2.59
N ARG A 230 18.71 5.62 2.23
CA ARG A 230 19.28 6.87 1.74
C ARG A 230 19.95 6.67 0.39
N THR A 231 19.67 7.57 -0.55
CA THR A 231 20.35 7.69 -1.83
C THR A 231 20.91 9.11 -1.99
N ALA A 232 21.49 9.43 -3.15
CA ALA A 232 22.00 10.77 -3.45
C ALA A 232 20.93 11.88 -3.38
N THR A 233 19.67 11.56 -3.69
CA THR A 233 18.57 12.54 -3.75
C THR A 233 17.37 12.16 -2.90
N THR A 234 17.35 10.97 -2.30
CA THR A 234 16.21 10.51 -1.50
C THR A 234 16.61 10.05 -0.11
N PHE A 235 15.72 10.28 0.85
CA PHE A 235 15.90 9.81 2.22
C PHE A 235 14.56 9.36 2.81
N LYS A 236 14.48 8.09 3.19
CA LYS A 236 13.32 7.47 3.82
C LYS A 236 13.70 6.97 5.21
N PHE A 237 12.83 7.15 6.20
CA PHE A 237 12.94 6.54 7.51
C PHE A 237 11.57 6.45 8.18
N THR A 238 11.42 5.51 9.10
CA THR A 238 10.20 5.35 9.90
C THR A 238 10.45 5.69 11.36
N VAL A 239 9.52 6.43 11.96
CA VAL A 239 9.46 6.70 13.40
C VAL A 239 8.28 5.93 13.99
N ALA A 240 8.54 5.09 14.99
CA ALA A 240 7.55 4.21 15.61
C ALA A 240 7.44 4.45 17.12
N ASN A 241 6.38 3.90 17.72
CA ASN A 241 5.97 4.07 19.12
C ASN A 241 5.73 5.53 19.51
N LEU A 242 5.28 6.35 18.55
CA LEU A 242 4.88 7.72 18.83
C LEU A 242 3.57 7.72 19.61
N GLY A 243 3.29 8.83 20.28
CA GLY A 243 1.97 9.12 20.86
C GLY A 243 1.77 10.62 20.95
N LYS A 244 0.54 11.06 20.71
CA LYS A 244 0.15 12.47 20.65
C LYS A 244 1.03 13.28 19.68
N GLU A 245 1.49 12.66 18.58
CA GLU A 245 2.24 13.39 17.54
C GLU A 245 1.27 13.96 16.51
N VAL A 246 0.41 13.10 15.95
CA VAL A 246 -0.70 13.45 15.06
C VAL A 246 -1.99 13.55 15.87
N LEU A 247 -2.25 12.58 16.76
CA LEU A 247 -3.48 12.50 17.54
C LEU A 247 -3.36 13.32 18.84
N THR A 248 -3.27 14.63 18.68
CA THR A 248 -2.88 15.56 19.77
C THR A 248 -3.93 15.74 20.86
N ASN A 249 -5.21 15.48 20.55
CA ASN A 249 -6.35 15.58 21.46
C ASN A 249 -6.54 14.35 22.36
N GLU A 250 -5.83 13.26 22.08
CA GLU A 250 -5.90 12.03 22.87
C GLU A 250 -5.25 12.23 24.24
N ASN A 251 -6.00 11.93 25.29
CA ASN A 251 -5.55 12.06 26.68
C ASN A 251 -5.95 10.82 27.46
N ARG A 252 -5.16 10.50 28.49
CA ARG A 252 -5.56 9.47 29.44
C ARG A 252 -6.76 9.97 30.23
N THR A 253 -7.70 9.06 30.44
CA THR A 253 -8.79 9.27 31.39
C THR A 253 -8.28 9.07 32.81
N TRP A 254 -8.91 9.72 33.78
CA TRP A 254 -8.48 9.73 35.18
C TRP A 254 -8.32 8.31 35.79
N TRP A 255 -9.13 7.34 35.35
CA TRP A 255 -9.04 5.96 35.85
C TRP A 255 -7.88 5.19 35.23
N GLU A 256 -7.45 5.53 34.02
CA GLU A 256 -6.30 4.89 33.35
C GLU A 256 -4.99 5.23 34.06
N GLU A 257 -4.88 6.45 34.59
CA GLU A 257 -3.76 6.83 35.46
C GLU A 257 -3.76 6.01 36.76
N TRP A 258 -4.95 5.76 37.33
CA TRP A 258 -5.10 4.96 38.54
C TRP A 258 -4.67 3.49 38.34
N VAL A 259 -5.03 2.87 37.20
CA VAL A 259 -4.65 1.49 36.89
C VAL A 259 -3.35 1.37 36.08
N SER A 260 -2.66 2.49 35.83
CA SER A 260 -1.41 2.55 35.05
C SER A 260 -1.52 1.92 33.64
N ILE A 261 -2.67 2.10 32.97
CA ILE A 261 -2.90 1.69 31.57
C ILE A 261 -2.78 2.91 30.66
N ASN A 262 -2.25 2.71 29.44
CA ASN A 262 -2.20 3.74 28.41
C ASN A 262 -3.01 3.30 27.18
N THR A 263 -4.15 3.92 26.93
CA THR A 263 -5.01 3.58 25.78
C THR A 263 -4.79 4.48 24.57
N ILE A 264 -4.08 5.61 24.72
CA ILE A 264 -3.76 6.54 23.64
C ILE A 264 -3.22 5.72 22.45
N PRO A 265 -3.65 5.92 21.21
CA PRO A 265 -3.16 5.09 20.11
C PRO A 265 -1.63 5.20 19.93
N MET A 266 -0.97 4.09 19.59
CA MET A 266 0.44 4.13 19.21
C MET A 266 0.57 4.54 17.76
N GLU A 267 1.31 5.61 17.50
CA GLU A 267 1.48 6.16 16.16
C GLU A 267 2.79 5.69 15.52
N ARG A 268 2.79 5.57 14.19
CA ARG A 268 3.94 5.22 13.35
C ARG A 268 3.90 6.09 12.09
N LEU A 269 4.94 6.89 11.90
CA LEU A 269 5.07 7.83 10.79
C LEU A 269 6.25 7.44 9.91
N THR A 270 6.01 7.22 8.62
CA THR A 270 7.07 6.97 7.63
C THR A 270 7.28 8.23 6.80
N PHE A 271 8.49 8.76 6.82
CA PHE A 271 8.84 9.93 6.03
C PHE A 271 9.66 9.51 4.81
N ARG A 272 9.35 10.10 3.66
CA ARG A 272 10.16 10.03 2.44
C ARG A 272 10.40 11.44 1.92
N PHE A 273 11.67 11.79 1.79
CA PHE A 273 12.13 13.05 1.25
C PHE A 273 12.79 12.85 -0.10
N GLU A 274 12.53 13.78 -1.01
CA GLU A 274 13.17 13.84 -2.32
C GLU A 274 13.71 15.27 -2.54
N TYR A 275 15.02 15.35 -2.72
CA TYR A 275 15.73 16.59 -3.01
C TYR A 275 15.69 16.85 -4.50
N LEU A 276 15.06 17.97 -4.88
CA LEU A 276 14.89 18.39 -6.26
C LEU A 276 15.79 19.62 -6.52
N PRO A 277 16.88 19.47 -7.28
CA PRO A 277 17.70 20.62 -7.65
C PRO A 277 16.93 21.53 -8.61
N GLU A 278 16.86 22.83 -8.33
CA GLU A 278 16.28 23.76 -9.30
C GLU A 278 17.25 23.96 -10.48
N PRO A 279 16.74 23.96 -11.74
CA PRO A 279 17.59 23.96 -12.94
C PRO A 279 18.30 25.30 -13.17
N ALA A 280 17.79 26.40 -12.63
CA ALA A 280 18.39 27.72 -12.85
C ALA A 280 19.41 28.08 -11.74
N PRO A 281 20.63 28.55 -12.10
CA PRO A 281 21.59 29.06 -11.14
C PRO A 281 20.98 30.15 -10.26
N GLY A 282 21.11 30.01 -8.94
CA GLY A 282 20.65 31.02 -7.98
C GLY A 282 19.22 30.85 -7.43
N LYS A 283 18.43 29.88 -7.93
CA LYS A 283 17.03 29.70 -7.47
C LYS A 283 16.83 28.83 -6.22
N GLY A 284 17.83 28.06 -5.79
CA GLY A 284 17.74 27.27 -4.56
C GLY A 284 17.61 25.78 -4.83
N TYR A 285 16.75 25.12 -4.05
CA TYR A 285 16.32 23.74 -4.25
C TYR A 285 14.89 23.55 -3.73
N SER A 286 14.20 22.55 -4.27
CA SER A 286 12.92 22.07 -3.76
C SER A 286 13.13 20.81 -2.94
N LEU A 287 12.25 20.61 -1.95
CA LEU A 287 12.18 19.37 -1.19
C LEU A 287 10.74 18.87 -1.21
N LYS A 288 10.52 17.71 -1.84
CA LYS A 288 9.26 17.00 -1.78
C LYS A 288 9.28 16.09 -0.55
N CYS A 289 8.21 16.14 0.25
CA CYS A 289 8.03 15.31 1.43
C CYS A 289 6.74 14.51 1.30
N ILE A 290 6.82 13.23 1.65
CA ILE A 290 5.70 12.28 1.67
C ILE A 290 5.69 11.63 3.05
N ILE A 291 4.57 11.70 3.74
CA ILE A 291 4.38 11.20 5.11
C ILE A 291 3.28 10.14 5.08
N ASP A 292 3.58 8.91 5.48
CA ASP A 292 2.58 7.85 5.70
C ASP A 292 2.31 7.71 7.20
N GLY A 293 1.05 7.84 7.59
CA GLY A 293 0.60 7.88 8.98
C GLY A 293 -0.21 6.64 9.35
N LYS A 294 0.23 5.94 10.40
CA LYS A 294 -0.44 4.75 10.92
C LYS A 294 -0.61 4.81 12.42
N PHE A 295 -1.67 4.17 12.93
CA PHE A 295 -1.95 4.02 14.35
C PHE A 295 -2.18 2.55 14.72
N GLY A 296 -2.00 2.20 15.97
CA GLY A 296 -2.28 0.88 16.50
C GLY A 296 -2.71 0.94 17.95
N SER A 297 -2.96 -0.21 18.55
CA SER A 297 -3.37 -0.31 19.95
C SER A 297 -2.45 0.49 20.88
N GLY A 298 -3.03 1.27 21.78
CA GLY A 298 -2.31 1.94 22.85
C GLY A 298 -1.85 0.99 23.96
N VAL A 299 -2.71 0.01 24.28
CA VAL A 299 -2.52 -0.92 25.40
C VAL A 299 -1.43 -1.95 25.09
N PHE A 300 -1.46 -2.51 23.89
CA PHE A 300 -0.48 -3.50 23.46
C PHE A 300 0.38 -2.92 22.36
N LYS A 301 1.70 -2.98 22.56
CA LYS A 301 2.65 -2.56 21.53
C LYS A 301 2.36 -3.31 20.21
N PRO A 302 1.96 -2.60 19.14
CA PRO A 302 1.59 -3.26 17.90
C PRO A 302 2.81 -3.93 17.25
N ARG A 303 2.58 -5.08 16.62
CA ARG A 303 3.53 -5.61 15.63
C ARG A 303 3.50 -4.70 14.40
N THR A 304 4.54 -4.69 13.57
CA THR A 304 4.60 -3.84 12.37
C THR A 304 3.37 -4.01 11.45
N SER A 305 2.81 -5.22 11.35
CA SER A 305 1.59 -5.50 10.59
C SER A 305 0.28 -5.16 11.31
N GLY A 306 0.32 -4.86 12.61
CA GLY A 306 -0.84 -4.51 13.44
C GLY A 306 -1.15 -3.01 13.47
N TYR A 307 -0.38 -2.21 12.72
CA TYR A 307 -0.68 -0.80 12.49
C TYR A 307 -1.71 -0.65 11.37
N MET A 308 -2.75 0.14 11.65
CA MET A 308 -3.81 0.56 10.72
C MET A 308 -3.51 1.95 10.18
N ASN A 309 -4.00 2.27 8.98
CA ASN A 309 -3.78 3.60 8.41
C ASN A 309 -4.59 4.66 9.17
N MET A 310 -4.03 5.85 9.39
CA MET A 310 -4.73 6.95 10.07
C MET A 310 -5.98 7.41 9.32
N GLU A 311 -5.99 7.26 8.00
CA GLU A 311 -7.17 7.58 7.20
C GLU A 311 -8.07 6.33 6.96
N PRO A 312 -9.41 6.50 6.97
CA PRO A 312 -10.13 7.77 7.02
C PRO A 312 -10.37 8.34 8.44
N ASP A 313 -10.19 7.53 9.49
CA ASP A 313 -10.69 7.85 10.83
C ASP A 313 -10.08 9.10 11.48
N PHE A 314 -8.86 9.49 11.08
CA PHE A 314 -8.09 10.60 11.62
C PHE A 314 -7.54 11.54 10.53
N ASP A 315 -8.22 11.63 9.39
CA ASP A 315 -7.74 12.40 8.24
C ASP A 315 -7.49 13.89 8.58
N ASP A 316 -8.43 14.53 9.30
CA ASP A 316 -8.32 15.93 9.69
C ASP A 316 -7.08 16.21 10.56
N PHE A 317 -6.81 15.34 11.54
CA PHE A 317 -5.62 15.42 12.38
C PHE A 317 -4.34 15.26 11.55
N PHE A 318 -4.36 14.34 10.59
CA PHE A 318 -3.19 14.07 9.78
C PHE A 318 -2.92 15.19 8.76
N GLU A 319 -3.97 15.80 8.22
CA GLU A 319 -3.89 16.97 7.35
C GLU A 319 -3.37 18.20 8.11
N GLN A 320 -3.85 18.43 9.34
CA GLN A 320 -3.31 19.48 10.22
C GLN A 320 -1.82 19.23 10.52
N TYR A 321 -1.46 18.01 10.91
CA TYR A 321 -0.08 17.62 11.18
C TYR A 321 0.83 17.89 9.97
N LYS A 322 0.39 17.50 8.77
CA LYS A 322 1.12 17.74 7.51
C LYS A 322 1.44 19.23 7.33
N ASN A 323 0.45 20.10 7.55
CA ASN A 323 0.59 21.55 7.36
C ASN A 323 1.55 22.16 8.40
N ASP A 324 1.44 21.76 9.66
CA ASP A 324 2.34 22.20 10.73
C ASP A 324 3.78 21.72 10.50
N PHE A 325 3.95 20.46 10.11
CA PHE A 325 5.25 19.88 9.81
C PHE A 325 5.90 20.57 8.60
N ARG A 326 5.13 20.89 7.55
CA ARG A 326 5.60 21.68 6.39
C ARG A 326 6.17 23.02 6.83
N LEU A 327 5.47 23.76 7.68
CA LEU A 327 5.92 25.07 8.17
C LEU A 327 7.18 24.95 9.05
N LYS A 328 7.23 23.98 9.96
CA LYS A 328 8.41 23.69 10.80
C LYS A 328 9.63 23.37 9.93
N LEU A 329 9.44 22.53 8.91
CA LEU A 329 10.49 22.11 7.99
C LEU A 329 11.01 23.28 7.15
N LEU A 330 10.12 24.12 6.61
CA LEU A 330 10.49 25.33 5.89
C LEU A 330 11.37 26.24 6.76
N ASN A 331 10.93 26.52 7.99
CA ASN A 331 11.67 27.35 8.94
C ASN A 331 13.04 26.75 9.28
N LEU A 332 13.10 25.45 9.56
CA LEU A 332 14.33 24.71 9.85
C LEU A 332 15.36 24.85 8.71
N LEU A 333 14.91 24.75 7.47
CA LEU A 333 15.77 24.76 6.29
C LEU A 333 16.13 26.19 5.83
N GLN A 334 15.38 27.21 6.23
CA GLN A 334 15.72 28.62 5.97
C GLN A 334 16.64 29.26 7.03
N GLN A 335 16.72 28.69 8.24
CA GLN A 335 17.68 29.11 9.25
C GLN A 335 19.11 28.96 8.72
N LYS A 336 20.02 29.87 9.12
CA LYS A 336 21.43 29.80 8.71
C LYS A 336 22.06 28.47 9.16
N PRO A 337 23.03 27.93 8.39
CA PRO A 337 23.75 26.73 8.78
C PRO A 337 24.36 26.87 10.17
#